data_AF-A0A938SII3-F1
#
_entry.id   AF-A0A938SII3-F1
#
_cell.length_a   1.000
_cell.length_b   1.000
_cell.length_c   1.000
_cell.angle_alpha   90.00
_cell.angle_beta   90.00
_cell.angle_gamma   90.00
#
_symmetry.space_group_name_H-M   'P 1'
#
loop_
_entity.id
_entity.type
_entity.pdbx_description
1 polymer ?
#
loop_
_entity_poly.entity_id
_entity_poly.type
_entity_poly.pdbx_seq_one_letter_code
_entity_poly.pdbx_strand_id
1 'polypeptide(L)' 'MNPTISHDRQEETIEAKARWFQSLSLAERMEVFCAYTDLILSVNPRIVEQKDAQPIAGRVRVLSKA' A
#
# COMPACT_ATOMS: atom_id res chain seq x y z
N MET A 1 5.54 -17.63 19.89
CA MET A 1 4.21 -17.36 19.32
C MET A 1 4.43 -16.46 18.12
N ASN A 2 4.12 -16.92 16.91
CA ASN A 2 4.16 -16.05 15.74
C ASN A 2 2.85 -15.26 15.74
N PRO A 3 2.87 -13.92 15.87
CA PRO A 3 1.65 -13.14 15.79
C PRO A 3 1.00 -13.40 14.42
N THR A 4 -0.27 -13.79 14.43
CA THR A 4 -1.04 -13.93 13.20
C THR A 4 -1.20 -12.55 12.60
N ILE A 5 -0.50 -12.28 11.50
CA ILE A 5 -0.62 -11.00 10.78
C ILE A 5 -2.02 -10.95 10.19
N SER A 6 -2.79 -9.94 10.58
CA SER A 6 -4.07 -9.62 9.97
C SER A 6 -3.89 -8.45 9.00
N HIS A 7 -4.67 -8.47 7.93
CA HIS A 7 -4.66 -7.47 6.87
C HIS A 7 -6.07 -6.89 6.64
N ASP A 8 -6.93 -6.93 7.67
CA ASP A 8 -8.29 -6.41 7.56
C ASP A 8 -8.28 -4.87 7.52
N ARG A 9 -9.01 -4.31 6.54
CA ARG A 9 -9.14 -2.87 6.37
C ARG A 9 -9.95 -2.21 7.49
N GLN A 10 -10.75 -2.99 8.23
CA GLN A 10 -11.56 -2.49 9.35
C GLN A 10 -10.74 -2.31 10.63
N GLU A 11 -9.51 -2.81 10.67
CA GLU A 11 -8.61 -2.64 11.83
C GLU A 11 -8.12 -1.20 11.99
N GLU A 12 -8.26 -0.36 10.96
CA GLU A 12 -7.83 1.02 10.96
C GLU A 12 -8.86 1.93 10.30
N THR A 13 -9.24 3.02 10.97
CA THR A 13 -10.14 4.02 10.36
C THR A 13 -9.37 4.97 9.45
N ILE A 14 -10.06 5.59 8.50
CA ILE A 14 -9.46 6.59 7.61
C ILE A 14 -8.92 7.79 8.41
N GLU A 15 -9.60 8.19 9.48
CA GLU A 15 -9.19 9.29 10.35
C GLU A 15 -7.92 8.95 11.14
N ALA A 16 -7.77 7.70 11.59
CA ALA A 16 -6.56 7.24 12.28
C ALA A 16 -5.36 7.27 11.32
N LYS A 17 -5.53 6.74 10.10
CA LYS A 17 -4.52 6.78 9.04
C LYS A 17 -4.11 8.19 8.67
N ALA A 18 -5.08 9.09 8.52
CA ALA A 18 -4.83 10.49 8.21
C ALA A 18 -4.05 11.18 9.34
N ARG A 19 -4.41 10.96 10.61
CA ARG A 19 -3.69 11.51 11.76
C ARG A 19 -2.25 10.99 11.83
N TRP A 20 -2.05 9.69 11.61
CA TRP A 20 -0.70 9.11 11.52
C TRP A 20 0.13 9.83 10.44
N PHE A 21 -0.37 9.92 9.21
CA PHE A 21 0.36 10.56 8.12
C PHE A 21 0.64 12.05 8.38
N GLN A 22 -0.31 12.75 9.00
CA GLN A 22 -0.15 14.16 9.37
C GLN A 22 0.91 14.38 10.45
N SER A 23 1.12 13.42 11.34
CA SER A 23 2.16 13.50 12.39
C SER A 23 3.58 13.42 11.84
N LEU A 24 3.76 12.95 10.61
CA LEU A 24 5.07 12.87 9.96
C LEU A 24 5.58 14.25 9.55
N SER A 25 6.89 14.46 9.74
CA SER A 25 7.63 15.58 9.15
C SER A 25 7.66 15.50 7.63
N LEU A 26 8.05 16.59 6.96
CA LEU A 26 8.17 16.61 5.50
C LEU A 26 9.16 15.54 4.98
N ALA A 27 10.27 15.32 5.70
CA ALA A 27 11.27 14.33 5.33
C ALA A 27 10.70 12.91 5.42
N GLU A 28 10.04 12.57 6.53
CA GLU A 28 9.41 11.24 6.71
C GLU A 28 8.30 11.00 5.68
N ARG A 29 7.54 12.03 5.30
CA ARG A 29 6.55 11.90 4.21
C ARG A 29 7.22 11.57 2.88
N MET A 30 8.38 12.16 2.59
CA MET A 30 9.16 11.83 1.40
C MET A 30 9.69 10.40 1.47
N GLU A 31 10.18 9.94 2.62
CA GLU A 31 10.62 8.56 2.82
C GLU A 31 9.49 7.56 2.56
N VAL A 32 8.29 7.82 3.09
CA VAL A 32 7.10 6.97 2.82
C VAL A 32 6.77 6.96 1.32
N PHE A 33 6.82 8.11 0.66
CA PHE A 33 6.58 8.20 -0.79
C PHE A 33 7.61 7.40 -1.60
N CYS A 34 8.89 7.55 -1.29
CA CYS A 34 9.96 6.78 -1.92
C CYS A 34 9.79 5.28 -1.66
N ALA A 35 9.53 4.87 -0.42
CA ALA A 35 9.36 3.45 -0.06
C ALA A 35 8.21 2.79 -0.84
N TYR A 36 7.07 3.47 -1.00
CA TYR A 36 5.98 2.95 -1.82
C TYR A 36 6.31 2.94 -3.31
N THR A 37 7.02 3.95 -3.80
CA THR A 37 7.46 4.00 -5.20
C THR A 37 8.43 2.85 -5.50
N ASP A 38 9.42 2.63 -4.64
CA ASP A 38 10.39 1.54 -4.74
C ASP A 38 9.70 0.17 -4.67
N LEU A 39 8.74 0.00 -3.76
CA LEU A 39 7.92 -1.22 -3.70
C LEU A 39 7.20 -1.47 -5.03
N ILE A 40 6.50 -0.46 -5.56
CA ILE A 40 5.77 -0.58 -6.82
C ILE A 40 6.73 -0.91 -7.98
N LEU A 41 7.87 -0.22 -8.06
CA LEU A 41 8.87 -0.45 -9.11
C LEU A 41 9.55 -1.81 -8.98
N SER A 42 9.80 -2.30 -7.76
CA SER A 42 10.40 -3.62 -7.54
C SER A 42 9.48 -4.76 -8.00
N VAL A 43 8.17 -4.58 -7.90
CA VAL A 43 7.17 -5.58 -8.32
C VAL A 43 6.77 -5.40 -9.78
N ASN A 44 6.81 -4.17 -10.31
CA ASN A 44 6.43 -3.85 -11.68
C ASN A 44 7.30 -2.72 -12.28
N PRO A 45 8.54 -3.01 -12.73
CA PRO A 45 9.47 -1.98 -13.20
C PRO A 45 8.96 -1.16 -14.40
N ARG A 46 8.14 -1.76 -15.26
CA ARG A 46 7.60 -1.12 -16.48
C ARG A 46 6.36 -0.27 -16.23
N ILE A 47 5.96 -0.06 -14.97
CA ILE A 47 4.75 0.73 -14.66
C ILE A 47 4.86 2.18 -15.11
N VAL A 48 6.08 2.74 -15.14
CA VAL A 48 6.34 4.11 -15.58
C VAL A 48 5.96 4.35 -17.05
N GLU A 49 5.95 3.28 -17.86
CA GLU A 49 5.60 3.34 -19.29
C GLU A 49 4.07 3.31 -19.51
N GLN A 50 3.28 3.10 -18.47
CA GLN A 50 1.84 2.87 -18.56
C GLN A 50 1.06 4.02 -17.93
N LYS A 51 0.62 4.95 -18.78
CA LYS A 51 -0.19 6.12 -18.38
C LYS A 51 -1.55 5.73 -17.76
N ASP A 52 -2.10 4.58 -18.17
CA ASP A 52 -3.42 4.08 -17.75
C ASP A 52 -3.39 2.55 -17.49
N ALA A 53 -2.45 2.10 -16.67
CA ALA A 53 -2.24 0.68 -16.37
C ALA A 53 -3.55 0.00 -15.91
N GLN A 54 -4.04 -0.96 -16.69
CA GLN A 54 -5.20 -1.77 -16.30
C GLN A 54 -4.77 -2.90 -15.36
N PRO A 55 -5.57 -3.24 -14.34
CA PRO A 55 -5.29 -4.37 -13.47
C PRO A 55 -5.13 -5.66 -14.29
N ILE A 56 -4.03 -6.39 -14.10
CA ILE A 56 -3.91 -7.70 -14.72
C ILE A 56 -4.87 -8.66 -14.00
N ALA A 57 -5.71 -9.33 -14.78
CA ALA A 57 -6.68 -10.29 -14.28
C ALA A 57 -6.03 -11.31 -13.33
N GLY A 58 -6.60 -11.47 -12.13
CA GLY A 58 -6.13 -12.43 -11.12
C GLY A 58 -5.01 -11.96 -10.20
N ARG A 59 -4.45 -10.75 -10.36
CA ARG A 59 -3.38 -10.24 -9.46
C ARG A 59 -3.86 -9.83 -8.07
N VAL A 60 -5.14 -9.52 -7.92
CA VAL A 60 -5.75 -9.28 -6.60
C VAL A 60 -6.60 -10.50 -6.27
N ARG A 61 -6.08 -11.36 -5.39
CA ARG A 61 -6.89 -12.43 -4.78
C ARG A 61 -7.60 -11.85 -3.57
N VAL A 62 -8.87 -11.50 -3.74
CA VAL A 62 -9.75 -11.17 -2.61
C VAL A 62 -10.10 -12.48 -1.91
N LEU A 63 -9.59 -12.67 -0.70
CA LEU A 63 -9.98 -13.78 0.17
C LEU A 63 -11.26 -13.38 0.92
N SER A 64 -12.43 -13.73 0.40
CA SER A 64 -13.67 -13.66 1.17
C SER A 64 -13.79 -14.89 2.08
N LYS A 65 -14.29 -14.72 3.31
CA LYS A 65 -14.72 -15.86 4.14
C LYS A 65 -15.95 -16.51 3.49
N ALA A 66 -15.97 -17.85 3.50
CA ALA A 66 -17.15 -18.66 3.19
C ALA A 66 -18.20 -18.56 4.29
#